data_AF-A0A8J2ZYX8-F1
#
_entry.id   AF-A0A8J2ZYX8-F1
#
_cell.length_a   1.000
_cell.length_b   1.000
_cell.length_c   1.000
_cell.angle_alpha   90.00
_cell.angle_beta   90.00
_cell.angle_gamma   90.00
#
_symmetry.space_group_name_H-M   'P 1'
#
loop_
_entity.id
_entity.type
_entity.pdbx_description
1 polymer ?
#
loop_
_entity_poly.entity_id
_entity_poly.type
_entity_poly.pdbx_seq_one_letter_code
_entity_poly.pdbx_strand_id
1 'polypeptide(L)'
;MVSDSDTTPIPGQLVRVIKGRDTEALCVIVEVLDSRFVKVADGDKRKFDRAKKKNLNHLELQPYISDEVKNSIDETGKVTNGKLRFAIAKYIEEFYSDLRKGESIDG
;
A
#
# COMPACT_ATOMS: atom_id res chain seq x y z
N MET A 1 -3.38 -24.28 0.94
CA MET A 1 -2.30 -23.29 0.87
C MET A 1 -2.55 -22.46 -0.37
N VAL A 2 -3.04 -21.23 -0.21
CA VAL A 2 -3.16 -20.30 -1.33
C VAL A 2 -1.76 -19.73 -1.58
N SER A 3 -1.24 -19.94 -2.78
CA SER A 3 0.08 -19.48 -3.18
C SER A 3 0.07 -17.95 -3.27
N ASP A 4 0.99 -17.27 -2.58
CA ASP A 4 1.17 -15.80 -2.55
C ASP A 4 1.54 -15.15 -3.90
N SER A 5 1.38 -15.87 -5.02
CA SER A 5 1.91 -15.48 -6.35
C SER A 5 0.86 -14.96 -7.33
N ASP A 6 -0.43 -15.00 -7.00
CA ASP A 6 -1.51 -14.69 -7.96
C ASP A 6 -2.29 -13.40 -7.67
N THR A 7 -1.83 -12.56 -6.73
CA THR A 7 -2.51 -11.29 -6.45
C THR A 7 -2.07 -10.24 -7.47
N THR A 8 -2.97 -9.92 -8.41
CA THR A 8 -2.75 -8.83 -9.37
C THR A 8 -2.73 -7.49 -8.62
N PRO A 9 -1.67 -6.67 -8.77
CA PRO A 9 -1.60 -5.38 -8.08
C PRO A 9 -2.66 -4.44 -8.64
N ILE A 10 -3.29 -3.65 -7.76
CA ILE A 10 -4.30 -2.66 -8.16
C ILE A 10 -4.04 -1.28 -7.52
N PRO A 11 -4.48 -0.18 -8.16
CA PRO A 11 -4.46 1.14 -7.53
C PRO A 11 -5.25 1.16 -6.20
N GLY A 12 -4.74 1.90 -5.22
CA GLY A 12 -5.28 1.96 -3.86
C GLY A 12 -4.79 0.85 -2.92
N GLN A 13 -4.12 -0.18 -3.43
CA GLN A 13 -3.56 -1.25 -2.61
C GLN A 13 -2.31 -0.78 -1.84
N LEU A 14 -2.20 -1.17 -0.58
CA LEU A 14 -1.02 -0.92 0.24
C LEU A 14 0.07 -1.94 -0.06
N VAL A 15 1.31 -1.48 0.03
CA VAL A 15 2.50 -2.30 -0.17
C VAL A 15 3.57 -1.95 0.85
N ARG A 16 4.33 -2.96 1.26
CA ARG A 16 5.56 -2.78 2.03
C ARG A 16 6.76 -2.90 1.11
N VAL A 17 7.73 -2.02 1.24
CA VAL A 17 8.98 -2.11 0.49
C VAL A 17 9.92 -3.11 1.17
N ILE A 18 10.20 -4.23 0.51
CA ILE A 18 11.09 -5.28 1.05
C ILE A 18 12.55 -5.16 0.57
N LYS A 19 12.80 -4.33 -0.45
CA LYS A 19 14.15 -4.15 -1.02
C LYS A 19 14.44 -2.72 -1.49
N GLY A 20 15.64 -2.22 -1.18
CA GLY A 20 16.20 -0.97 -1.69
C GLY A 20 16.46 0.07 -0.60
N ARG A 21 16.44 1.36 -0.96
CA ARG A 21 16.74 2.46 -0.02
C ARG A 21 15.68 2.66 1.06
N ASP A 22 14.42 2.41 0.70
CA ASP A 22 13.26 2.71 1.55
C ASP A 22 12.68 1.41 2.15
N THR A 23 13.52 0.42 2.49
CA THR A 23 13.07 -0.87 3.05
C THR A 23 12.25 -0.65 4.32
N GLU A 24 11.23 -1.49 4.53
CA GLU A 24 10.17 -1.41 5.55
C GLU A 24 9.19 -0.22 5.41
N ALA A 25 9.39 0.68 4.46
CA ALA A 25 8.42 1.75 4.24
C ALA A 25 7.09 1.22 3.67
N LEU A 26 5.99 1.73 4.20
CA LEU A 26 4.64 1.52 3.66
C LEU A 26 4.33 2.58 2.60
N CYS A 27 3.73 2.15 1.49
CA CYS A 27 3.26 3.01 0.42
C CYS A 27 1.94 2.50 -0.14
N VAL A 28 1.31 3.31 -0.99
CA VAL A 28 0.11 2.93 -1.75
C VAL A 28 0.44 2.89 -3.24
N ILE A 29 -0.04 1.87 -3.95
CA ILE A 29 0.01 1.82 -5.42
C ILE A 29 -0.94 2.88 -5.96
N VAL A 30 -0.42 3.80 -6.78
CA VAL A 30 -1.24 4.85 -7.42
C VAL A 30 -1.45 4.60 -8.91
N GLU A 31 -0.63 3.73 -9.52
CA GLU A 31 -0.73 3.38 -10.95
C GLU A 31 -0.03 2.05 -11.20
N VAL A 32 -0.65 1.20 -12.02
CA VAL A 32 -0.03 -0.01 -12.57
C VAL A 32 0.48 0.31 -13.97
N LEU A 33 1.78 0.15 -14.20
CA LEU A 33 2.41 0.52 -15.48
C LEU A 33 2.45 -0.68 -16.44
N ASP A 34 2.86 -1.83 -15.91
CA ASP A 34 2.98 -3.09 -16.65
C ASP A 34 3.02 -4.27 -15.66
N SER A 35 3.30 -5.48 -16.17
CA SER A 35 3.35 -6.73 -15.39
C SER A 35 4.45 -6.78 -14.32
N ARG A 36 5.42 -5.85 -14.33
CA ARG A 36 6.58 -5.84 -13.43
C ARG A 36 6.68 -4.55 -12.62
N PHE A 37 6.07 -3.47 -13.06
CA PHE A 37 6.27 -2.15 -12.49
C PHE A 37 4.97 -1.42 -12.13
N VAL A 38 5.03 -0.73 -11.00
CA VAL A 38 3.97 0.13 -10.47
C VAL A 38 4.55 1.49 -10.06
N LYS A 39 3.69 2.49 -9.88
CA LYS A 39 4.04 3.72 -9.16
C LYS A 39 3.48 3.67 -7.75
N VAL A 40 4.31 4.04 -6.78
CA VAL A 40 3.94 4.08 -5.36
C VAL A 40 4.13 5.46 -4.74
N ALA A 41 3.24 5.82 -3.82
CA ALA A 41 3.27 7.09 -3.09
C ALA A 41 2.86 6.89 -1.62
N ASP A 42 3.41 7.70 -0.72
CA ASP A 42 3.09 7.71 0.72
C ASP A 42 2.42 9.03 1.17
N GLY A 43 2.39 10.03 0.29
CA GLY A 43 1.82 11.35 0.58
C GLY A 43 2.71 12.26 1.43
N ASP A 44 3.89 11.82 1.84
CA ASP A 44 4.88 12.59 2.60
C ASP A 44 6.18 12.77 1.81
N LYS A 45 7.08 11.77 1.86
CA LYS A 45 8.33 11.75 1.09
C LYS A 45 8.05 11.54 -0.40
N ARG A 46 7.03 10.75 -0.73
CA ARG A 46 6.60 10.40 -2.09
C ARG A 46 5.16 10.88 -2.29
N LYS A 47 5.04 12.11 -2.78
CA LYS A 47 3.75 12.70 -3.16
C LYS A 47 3.21 12.07 -4.44
N PHE A 48 1.89 12.16 -4.66
CA PHE A 48 1.22 11.62 -5.86
C PHE A 48 1.91 12.02 -7.17
N ASP A 49 2.13 13.33 -7.39
CA ASP A 49 2.77 13.84 -8.62
C ASP A 49 4.24 13.42 -8.77
N ARG A 50 4.88 12.93 -7.70
CA ARG A 50 6.27 12.45 -7.67
C ARG A 50 6.34 10.99 -7.24
N ALA A 51 5.30 10.22 -7.54
CA ALA A 51 5.22 8.81 -7.23
C ALA A 51 6.41 8.06 -7.81
N LYS A 52 6.92 7.11 -7.04
CA LYS A 52 8.16 6.40 -7.35
C LYS A 52 7.84 5.16 -8.18
N LYS A 53 8.47 5.00 -9.34
CA LYS A 53 8.44 3.73 -10.08
C LYS A 53 9.15 2.64 -9.26
N LYS A 54 8.49 1.51 -9.05
CA LYS A 54 8.98 0.38 -8.26
C LYS A 54 8.72 -0.92 -9.01
N ASN A 55 9.65 -1.86 -8.91
CA ASN A 55 9.46 -3.22 -9.41
C ASN A 55 8.67 -4.02 -8.36
N LEU A 56 7.69 -4.82 -8.80
CA LEU A 56 6.85 -5.64 -7.94
C LEU A 56 7.67 -6.63 -7.08
N ASN A 57 8.77 -7.16 -7.60
CA ASN A 57 9.66 -8.07 -6.84
C ASN A 57 10.37 -7.38 -5.66
N HIS A 58 10.25 -6.05 -5.53
CA HIS A 58 10.79 -5.28 -4.41
C HIS A 58 9.69 -4.80 -3.44
N LEU A 59 8.47 -5.28 -3.65
CA LEU A 59 7.29 -4.95 -2.88
C LEU A 59 6.68 -6.24 -2.35
N GLU A 60 6.08 -6.13 -1.18
CA GLU A 60 5.17 -7.12 -0.63
C GLU A 60 3.77 -6.50 -0.65
N LEU A 61 2.87 -7.12 -1.41
CA LEU A 61 1.49 -6.67 -1.51
C LEU A 61 0.76 -6.96 -0.19
N GLN A 62 0.13 -5.93 0.38
CA GLN A 62 -0.70 -6.11 1.57
C GLN A 62 -2.14 -6.45 1.14
N PRO A 63 -2.89 -7.19 1.95
CA PRO A 63 -4.30 -7.50 1.66
C PRO A 63 -5.20 -6.26 1.73
N TYR A 64 -4.72 -5.18 2.37
CA TYR A 64 -5.47 -3.95 2.55
C TYR A 64 -5.49 -3.09 1.27
N ILE A 65 -6.69 -2.70 0.85
CA ILE A 65 -6.95 -1.79 -0.26
C ILE A 65 -7.73 -0.60 0.30
N SER A 66 -7.24 0.62 0.04
CA SER A 66 -7.95 1.82 0.43
C SER A 66 -8.97 2.21 -0.63
N ASP A 67 -10.26 1.95 -0.36
CA ASP A 67 -11.36 2.37 -1.24
C ASP A 67 -11.35 3.88 -1.48
N GLU A 68 -11.02 4.67 -0.46
CA GLU A 68 -10.93 6.14 -0.57
C GLU A 68 -9.88 6.57 -1.61
N VAL A 69 -8.71 5.93 -1.61
CA VAL A 69 -7.65 6.22 -2.58
C VAL A 69 -8.03 5.68 -3.96
N LYS A 70 -8.54 4.44 -4.02
CA LYS A 70 -8.96 3.79 -5.26
C LYS A 70 -10.03 4.61 -5.98
N ASN A 71 -11.12 4.97 -5.29
CA ASN A 71 -12.21 5.77 -5.83
C ASN A 71 -11.72 7.13 -6.30
N SER A 72 -10.82 7.80 -5.55
CA SER A 72 -10.25 9.08 -5.99
C SER A 72 -9.51 8.96 -7.34
N ILE A 73 -8.71 7.90 -7.50
CA ILE A 73 -7.98 7.62 -8.73
C ILE A 73 -8.95 7.26 -9.86
N ASP A 74 -9.94 6.42 -9.60
CA ASP A 74 -10.91 5.98 -10.61
C ASP A 74 -11.80 7.15 -11.10
N GLU A 75 -12.22 8.04 -10.20
CA GLU A 75 -13.09 9.17 -10.50
C GLU A 75 -12.36 10.36 -11.14
N THR A 76 -11.14 10.67 -10.67
CA THR A 76 -10.46 11.93 -11.03
C THR A 76 -9.09 11.74 -11.66
N GLY A 77 -8.58 10.51 -11.70
CA GLY A 77 -7.20 10.20 -12.09
C GLY A 77 -6.15 10.68 -11.08
N LYS A 78 -6.56 11.20 -9.91
CA LYS A 78 -5.66 11.76 -8.89
C LYS A 78 -6.10 11.43 -7.48
N VAL A 79 -5.17 11.48 -6.55
CA VAL A 79 -5.46 11.40 -5.11
C VAL A 79 -4.65 12.43 -4.35
N THR A 80 -5.24 13.01 -3.30
CA THR A 80 -4.51 13.97 -2.46
C THR A 80 -3.50 13.24 -1.57
N ASN A 81 -2.40 13.93 -1.27
CA ASN A 81 -1.40 13.42 -0.34
C ASN A 81 -1.98 13.16 1.08
N GLY A 82 -3.03 13.87 1.47
CA GLY A 82 -3.75 13.65 2.72
C GLY A 82 -4.43 12.27 2.76
N LYS A 83 -5.14 11.89 1.69
CA LYS A 83 -5.79 10.58 1.58
C LYS A 83 -4.78 9.42 1.61
N LEU A 84 -3.61 9.60 0.97
CA LEU A 84 -2.52 8.61 1.03
C LEU A 84 -2.00 8.40 2.47
N ARG A 85 -1.70 9.50 3.18
CA ARG A 85 -1.24 9.43 4.58
C ARG A 85 -2.30 8.81 5.50
N PHE A 86 -3.56 9.17 5.29
CA PHE A 86 -4.68 8.60 6.05
C PHE A 86 -4.81 7.10 5.83
N ALA A 87 -4.74 6.63 4.58
CA ALA A 87 -4.81 5.20 4.26
C ALA A 87 -3.72 4.38 4.96
N ILE A 88 -2.48 4.88 4.96
CA ILE A 88 -1.34 4.24 5.65
C ILE A 88 -1.55 4.24 7.16
N ALA A 89 -1.96 5.36 7.75
CA ALA A 89 -2.20 5.47 9.18
C ALA A 89 -3.32 4.51 9.65
N LYS A 90 -4.42 4.45 8.90
CA LYS A 90 -5.55 3.55 9.17
C LYS A 90 -5.11 2.08 9.13
N TYR A 91 -4.33 1.68 8.12
CA TYR A 91 -3.79 0.32 8.05
C TYR A 91 -2.92 -0.03 9.27
N ILE A 92 -2.05 0.89 9.68
CA ILE A 92 -1.19 0.69 10.85
C ILE A 92 -2.03 0.52 12.12
N GLU A 93 -3.06 1.35 12.30
CA GLU A 93 -3.96 1.28 13.46
C GLU A 93 -4.74 -0.05 13.51
N GLU A 94 -5.28 -0.50 12.38
CA GLU A 94 -5.96 -1.79 12.25
C GLU A 94 -5.00 -2.95 12.58
N PHE A 95 -3.80 -2.92 12.00
CA PHE A 95 -2.77 -3.95 12.23
C PHE A 95 -2.36 -4.06 13.71
N TYR A 96 -2.09 -2.93 14.39
CA TYR A 96 -1.76 -2.96 15.82
C TYR A 96 -2.93 -3.39 16.70
N SER A 97 -4.17 -3.09 16.29
CA SER A 97 -5.37 -3.52 17.00
C SER A 97 -5.53 -5.04 16.94
N ASP A 98 -5.21 -5.64 15.80
CA ASP A 98 -5.25 -7.10 15.62
C ASP A 98 -4.15 -7.82 16.41
N LEU A 99 -2.93 -7.25 16.46
CA LEU A 99 -1.85 -7.78 17.32
C LEU A 99 -2.25 -7.81 18.80
N ARG A 100 -2.87 -6.74 19.31
CA ARG A 100 -3.28 -6.65 20.73
C ARG A 100 -4.38 -7.65 21.10
N LYS A 101 -5.27 -7.99 20.16
CA LYS A 101 -6.34 -8.98 20.40
C LYS A 101 -5.81 -10.41 20.46
N GLY A 102 -4.69 -10.69 19.79
CA GLY A 102 -4.04 -12.01 19.82
C GLY A 102 -3.35 -12.37 21.14
N GLU A 103 -3.08 -11.41 22.02
CA GLU A 103 -2.37 -11.63 23.30
C GLU A 103 -3.31 -12.05 24.46
N SER A 104 -4.59 -12.33 24.19
CA SER A 104 -5.60 -12.62 25.22
C SER A 104 -6.12 -14.06 25.17
N ILE A 105 -5.27 -15.08 25.08
CA ILE A 105 -5.65 -16.47 25.33
C ILE A 105 -4.47 -17.23 25.94
N ASP A 106 -4.36 -17.22 27.27
CA ASP A 106 -3.73 -18.27 28.09
C ASP A 106 -3.99 -17.91 29.56
N GLY A 107 -5.25 -18.08 29.97
CA GLY A 107 -5.71 -17.99 31.35
C GLY A 107 -6.57 -19.19 31.70
#